data_AF-A0A968NM59-F1
#
_entry.id   AF-A0A968NM59-F1
#
_cell.length_a   1.000
_cell.length_b   1.000
_cell.length_c   1.000
_cell.angle_alpha   90.00
_cell.angle_beta   90.00
_cell.angle_gamma   90.00
#
_symmetry.space_group_name_H-M   'P 1'
#
loop_
_entity.id
_entity.type
_entity.pdbx_description
1 polymer ?
#
loop_
_entity_poly.entity_id
_entity_poly.type
_entity_poly.pdbx_seq_one_letter_code
_entity_poly.pdbx_strand_id
1 'polypeptide(L)'
;MTISQLSLSPEASLILSQYPQWQLMVIEAINKPLLDINYCPSVVETFDQFGLLAGRIHNSFSYECTRDTRCKSDFIAWLFDGDLAVFYVNSEVIVNRLNRQCLEGLFYG
;
A
#
# COMPACT_ATOMS: atom_id res chain seq x y z
N MET A 1 19.41 0.84 -2.67
CA MET A 1 19.08 0.62 -1.24
C MET A 1 18.51 -0.77 -1.12
N THR A 2 19.00 -1.58 -0.18
CA THR A 2 18.46 -2.90 0.17
C THR A 2 17.59 -2.78 1.43
N ILE A 3 16.61 -3.66 1.63
CA ILE A 3 15.78 -3.69 2.87
C ILE A 3 16.63 -3.74 4.15
N SER A 4 17.84 -4.30 4.08
CA SER A 4 18.79 -4.34 5.20
C SER A 4 19.21 -2.98 5.74
N GLN A 5 18.91 -1.87 5.06
CA GLN A 5 19.16 -0.50 5.54
C GLN A 5 17.92 0.15 6.18
N LEU A 6 16.73 -0.45 6.06
CA LEU A 6 15.56 -0.02 6.81
C LEU A 6 15.60 -0.63 8.21
N SER A 7 15.42 0.21 9.21
CA SER A 7 15.19 -0.21 10.60
C SER A 7 13.77 -0.76 10.76
N LEU A 8 13.47 -1.85 10.06
CA LEU A 8 12.21 -2.58 10.15
C LEU A 8 12.12 -3.34 11.47
N SER A 9 10.92 -3.52 12.00
CA SER A 9 10.72 -4.49 13.06
C SER A 9 11.05 -5.92 12.59
N PRO A 10 11.37 -6.84 13.54
CA PRO A 10 11.54 -8.26 13.22
C PRO A 10 10.30 -8.86 12.53
N GLU A 11 9.10 -8.39 12.89
CA GLU A 11 7.85 -8.87 12.31
C GLU A 11 7.68 -8.41 10.86
N ALA A 12 7.88 -7.12 10.57
CA ALA A 12 7.86 -6.59 9.21
C ALA A 12 8.90 -7.28 8.31
N SER A 13 10.09 -7.51 8.85
CA SER A 13 11.16 -8.23 8.14
C SER A 13 10.75 -9.68 7.82
N LEU A 14 10.16 -10.38 8.79
CA LEU A 14 9.67 -11.74 8.62
C LEU A 14 8.56 -11.81 7.55
N ILE A 15 7.56 -10.92 7.63
CA ILE A 15 6.45 -10.90 6.66
C ILE A 15 6.97 -10.61 5.25
N LEU A 16 7.80 -9.59 5.05
CA LEU A 16 8.34 -9.29 3.73
C LEU A 16 9.19 -10.43 3.17
N SER A 17 9.90 -11.19 4.02
CA SER A 17 10.65 -12.37 3.56
C SER A 17 9.75 -13.52 3.06
N GLN A 18 8.50 -13.61 3.53
CA GLN A 18 7.53 -14.61 3.08
C GLN A 18 6.85 -14.22 1.77
N TYR A 19 6.89 -12.93 1.40
CA TYR A 19 6.24 -12.39 0.21
C TYR A 19 7.22 -11.64 -0.70
N PRO A 20 8.07 -12.35 -1.48
CA PRO A 20 9.14 -11.73 -2.26
C PRO A 20 8.68 -10.67 -3.27
N GLN A 21 7.48 -10.83 -3.85
CA GLN A 21 6.94 -9.85 -4.80
C GLN A 21 6.64 -8.52 -4.10
N TRP A 22 6.00 -8.57 -2.93
CA TRP A 22 5.74 -7.39 -2.11
C TRP A 22 7.03 -6.79 -1.56
N GLN A 23 8.01 -7.63 -1.21
CA GLN A 23 9.34 -7.18 -0.83
C GLN A 23 10.01 -6.33 -1.92
N LEU A 24 9.95 -6.77 -3.17
CA LEU A 24 10.48 -6.02 -4.31
C LEU A 24 9.74 -4.69 -4.51
N MET A 25 8.40 -4.71 -4.49
CA MET A 25 7.60 -3.48 -4.60
C MET A 25 7.91 -2.47 -3.50
N VAL A 26 8.11 -2.94 -2.26
CA VAL A 26 8.52 -2.09 -1.13
C VAL A 26 9.91 -1.49 -1.37
N ILE A 27 10.89 -2.30 -1.78
CA ILE A 27 12.24 -1.80 -2.11
C ILE A 27 12.18 -0.72 -3.20
N GLU A 28 11.39 -0.94 -4.25
CA GLU A 28 11.23 0.02 -5.33
C GLU A 28 10.54 1.30 -4.84
N ALA A 29 9.43 1.18 -4.11
CA ALA A 29 8.62 2.30 -3.67
C ALA A 29 9.33 3.22 -2.67
N ILE A 30 10.16 2.67 -1.76
CA ILE A 30 10.90 3.47 -0.76
C ILE A 30 11.87 4.44 -1.42
N ASN A 31 12.39 4.08 -2.60
CA ASN A 31 13.32 4.91 -3.36
C ASN A 31 12.61 5.88 -4.33
N LYS A 32 11.28 5.79 -4.47
CA LYS A 32 10.50 6.72 -5.29
C LYS A 32 10.19 8.00 -4.51
N PRO A 33 10.06 9.15 -5.20
CA PRO A 33 9.60 10.38 -4.57
C PRO A 33 8.18 10.21 -4.02
N LEU A 34 7.83 11.12 -3.10
CA LEU A 34 6.45 11.33 -2.69
C LEU A 34 5.59 11.66 -3.92
N LEU A 35 4.31 11.32 -3.85
CA LEU A 35 3.34 11.68 -4.87
C LEU A 35 3.19 13.21 -4.95
N ASP A 36 2.94 13.71 -6.17
CA ASP A 36 2.72 15.14 -6.39
C ASP A 36 1.54 15.64 -5.57
N ILE A 37 1.61 16.88 -5.08
CA ILE A 37 0.54 17.49 -4.28
C ILE A 37 -0.81 17.54 -4.99
N ASN A 38 -0.80 17.61 -6.32
CA ASN A 38 -1.99 17.64 -7.17
C ASN A 38 -2.29 16.28 -7.80
N TYR A 39 -1.55 15.23 -7.41
CA TYR A 39 -1.79 13.90 -7.92
C TYR A 39 -3.14 13.38 -7.43
N CYS A 40 -4.00 13.04 -8.40
CA CYS A 40 -5.28 12.40 -8.17
C CYS A 40 -5.25 11.04 -8.88
N PRO A 41 -5.21 9.93 -8.14
CA PRO A 41 -5.14 8.61 -8.76
C PRO A 41 -6.43 8.29 -9.50
N SER A 42 -6.31 7.76 -10.71
CA SER A 42 -7.44 7.23 -11.47
C SER A 42 -7.93 5.92 -10.86
N VAL A 43 -7.04 5.12 -10.29
CA VAL A 43 -7.36 3.84 -9.64
C VAL A 43 -6.68 3.78 -8.28
N VAL A 44 -7.45 3.41 -7.27
CA VAL A 44 -6.93 3.11 -5.93
C VAL A 44 -7.33 1.69 -5.59
N GLU A 45 -6.37 0.84 -5.27
CA GLU A 45 -6.62 -0.54 -4.89
C GLU A 45 -5.90 -0.88 -3.58
N THR A 46 -6.60 -1.58 -2.70
CA THR A 46 -6.06 -2.06 -1.44
C THR A 46 -5.90 -3.57 -1.51
N PHE A 47 -4.74 -4.06 -1.11
CA PHE A 47 -4.38 -5.47 -1.11
C PHE A 47 -3.86 -5.90 0.25
N ASP A 48 -3.87 -7.20 0.46
CA ASP A 48 -3.05 -7.88 1.46
C ASP A 48 -2.52 -9.22 0.92
N GLN A 49 -2.16 -10.14 1.81
CA GLN A 49 -1.56 -11.41 1.45
C GLN A 49 -2.47 -12.37 0.68
N PHE A 50 -3.81 -12.24 0.77
CA PHE A 50 -4.74 -13.07 -0.01
C PHE A 50 -5.22 -12.37 -1.29
N GLY A 51 -4.77 -11.15 -1.57
CA GLY A 51 -5.03 -10.43 -2.81
C GLY A 51 -5.83 -9.14 -2.62
N LEU A 52 -6.63 -8.78 -3.63
CA LEU A 52 -7.41 -7.56 -3.68
C LEU A 52 -8.50 -7.57 -2.61
N LEU A 53 -8.57 -6.49 -1.83
CA LEU A 53 -9.59 -6.25 -0.81
C LEU A 53 -10.70 -5.36 -1.34
N ALA A 54 -10.32 -4.22 -1.90
CA ALA A 54 -11.24 -3.22 -2.42
C ALA A 54 -10.51 -2.31 -3.39
N GLY A 55 -11.28 -1.61 -4.22
CA GLY A 55 -10.75 -0.58 -5.07
C GLY A 55 -11.76 0.47 -5.49
N ARG A 56 -11.25 1.53 -6.11
CA ARG A 56 -12.01 2.66 -6.64
C ARG A 56 -11.45 3.05 -8.00
N ILE A 57 -12.32 3.35 -8.96
CA ILE A 57 -11.97 3.85 -10.31
C ILE A 57 -12.60 5.23 -10.52
N HIS A 58 -11.79 6.20 -10.97
CA HIS A 58 -12.11 7.56 -11.38
C HIS A 58 -13.12 8.27 -10.47
N ASN A 59 -12.99 8.04 -9.17
CA ASN A 59 -13.91 8.49 -8.14
C ASN A 59 -15.39 8.05 -8.26
N SER A 60 -15.76 7.33 -9.31
CA SER A 60 -17.16 7.04 -9.66
C SER A 60 -17.62 5.64 -9.27
N PHE A 61 -16.69 4.69 -9.16
CA PHE A 61 -17.03 3.29 -8.95
C PHE A 61 -16.14 2.69 -7.87
N SER A 62 -16.75 2.12 -6.84
CA SER A 62 -16.06 1.37 -5.79
C SER A 62 -16.47 -0.09 -5.85
N TYR A 63 -15.53 -0.97 -5.56
CA TYR A 63 -15.76 -2.41 -5.48
C TYR A 63 -15.04 -2.98 -4.28
N GLU A 64 -15.58 -4.08 -3.77
CA GLU A 64 -15.01 -4.86 -2.67
C GLU A 64 -15.00 -6.33 -3.06
N CYS A 65 -14.02 -7.06 -2.56
CA CYS A 65 -13.96 -8.50 -2.69
C CYS A 65 -14.50 -9.15 -1.42
N THR A 66 -15.39 -10.13 -1.58
CA THR A 66 -15.91 -10.90 -0.44
C THR A 66 -14.77 -11.67 0.21
N ARG A 67 -14.62 -11.48 1.52
CA ARG A 67 -13.57 -12.11 2.31
C ARG A 67 -14.11 -12.64 3.62
N ASP A 68 -13.49 -13.72 4.09
CA ASP A 68 -13.76 -14.22 5.44
C ASP A 68 -13.18 -13.23 6.46
N THR A 69 -14.04 -12.67 7.30
CA THR A 69 -13.67 -11.68 8.32
C THR A 69 -12.77 -12.27 9.42
N ARG A 70 -12.64 -13.60 9.49
CA ARG A 70 -11.74 -14.29 10.43
C ARG A 70 -10.29 -14.33 9.93
N CYS A 71 -10.06 -14.07 8.65
CA CYS A 71 -8.73 -14.06 8.05
C CYS A 71 -8.05 -12.71 8.33
N LYS A 72 -7.13 -12.68 9.30
CA LYS A 72 -6.32 -11.49 9.61
C LYS A 72 -5.36 -11.19 8.44
N SER A 73 -5.25 -9.91 8.08
CA SER A 73 -4.25 -9.43 7.13
C SER A 73 -2.89 -9.31 7.81
N ASP A 74 -1.84 -9.88 7.21
CA ASP A 74 -0.46 -9.78 7.71
C ASP A 74 0.14 -8.41 7.35
N PHE A 75 -0.22 -7.88 6.19
CA PHE A 75 0.13 -6.53 5.74
C PHE A 75 -1.05 -5.91 5.01
N ILE A 76 -0.99 -4.60 4.78
CA ILE A 76 -1.91 -3.88 3.90
C ILE A 76 -1.08 -3.03 2.93
N ALA A 77 -1.41 -3.10 1.65
CA ALA A 77 -0.76 -2.37 0.58
C ALA A 77 -1.79 -1.55 -0.20
N TRP A 78 -1.49 -0.29 -0.47
CA TRP A 78 -2.32 0.60 -1.27
C TRP A 78 -1.58 0.93 -2.56
N LEU A 79 -2.16 0.57 -3.70
CA LEU A 79 -1.65 0.86 -5.03
C LEU A 79 -2.48 1.97 -5.64
N PHE A 80 -1.81 3.02 -6.09
CA PHE A 80 -2.39 4.15 -6.82
C PHE A 80 -1.91 4.05 -8.26
N ASP A 81 -2.84 3.86 -9.20
CA ASP A 81 -2.55 3.58 -10.62
C ASP A 81 -1.52 2.44 -10.82
N GLY A 82 -1.60 1.41 -9.96
CA GLY A 82 -0.68 0.26 -9.96
C GLY A 82 0.64 0.48 -9.21
N ASP A 83 0.90 1.70 -8.74
CA ASP A 83 2.13 2.07 -8.06
C ASP A 83 1.94 2.02 -6.53
N LEU A 84 2.82 1.32 -5.81
CA LEU A 84 2.73 1.21 -4.35
C LEU A 84 2.90 2.59 -3.69
N ALA A 85 1.85 3.07 -3.03
CA ALA A 85 1.77 4.37 -2.37
C ALA A 85 1.92 4.24 -0.85
N VAL A 86 1.28 3.23 -0.25
CA VAL A 86 1.36 2.94 1.18
C VAL A 86 1.53 1.44 1.39
N PHE A 87 2.38 1.07 2.34
CA PHE A 87 2.52 -0.31 2.79
C PHE A 87 2.77 -0.33 4.30
N TYR A 88 2.02 -1.14 5.02
CA TYR A 88 2.19 -1.30 6.46
C TYR A 88 1.97 -2.73 6.91
N VAL A 89 2.67 -3.10 7.98
CA VAL A 89 2.55 -4.38 8.69
C VAL A 89 2.03 -4.04 10.09
N ASN A 90 0.86 -4.58 10.46
CA ASN A 90 0.11 -4.18 11.65
C ASN A 90 -0.03 -2.64 11.78
N SER A 91 0.74 -2.00 12.66
CA SER A 91 0.75 -0.55 12.87
C SER A 91 2.05 0.13 12.42
N GLU A 92 3.00 -0.63 11.88
CA GLU A 92 4.27 -0.13 11.36
C GLU A 92 4.12 0.24 9.88
N VAL A 93 4.20 1.54 9.60
CA VAL A 93 4.19 2.06 8.23
C VAL A 93 5.59 1.97 7.63
N ILE A 94 5.75 1.14 6.61
CA ILE A 94 7.02 0.85 5.96
C ILE A 94 7.20 1.73 4.71
N VAL A 95 6.12 1.92 3.96
CA VAL A 95 6.04 2.84 2.82
C VAL A 95 4.94 3.84 3.09
N ASN A 96 5.25 5.12 2.95
CA ASN A 96 4.26 6.18 2.86
C ASN A 96 4.75 7.25 1.87
N ARG A 97 4.20 7.23 0.66
CA ARG A 97 4.48 8.21 -0.39
C ARG A 97 3.41 9.29 -0.47
N LEU A 98 2.44 9.30 0.43
CA LEU A 98 1.37 10.29 0.44
C LEU A 98 1.88 11.63 0.95
N ASN A 99 1.48 12.70 0.26
CA ASN A 99 1.53 14.04 0.84
C ASN A 99 0.19 14.34 1.54
N ARG A 100 0.18 15.27 2.51
CA ARG A 100 -1.01 15.63 3.30
C ARG A 100 -2.19 16.05 2.41
N GLN A 101 -1.92 16.71 1.29
CA GLN A 101 -2.92 17.15 0.31
C GLN A 101 -3.47 16.00 -0.54
N CYS A 102 -2.69 14.94 -0.82
CA CYS A 102 -3.16 13.77 -1.54
C CYS A 102 -4.28 13.03 -0.78
N LEU A 103 -4.23 13.05 0.56
CA LEU A 103 -5.26 12.42 1.40
C LEU A 103 -6.64 13.07 1.20
N GLU A 104 -6.71 14.39 1.01
CA GLU A 104 -7.99 15.09 0.84
C GLU A 104 -8.70 14.69 -0.46
N GLY A 105 -7.94 14.50 -1.55
CA GLY A 105 -8.49 14.04 -2.84
C GLY A 105 -9.05 12.62 -2.81
N LEU A 106 -8.57 11.76 -1.90
CA LEU A 106 -9.05 10.37 -1.76
C LEU A 106 -10.42 10.27 -1.07
N PHE A 107 -10.69 11.16 -0.11
CA PHE A 107 -11.90 11.08 0.74
C PHE A 107 -13.00 12.09 0.37
N TYR A 108 -12.66 13.19 -0.30
CA TYR A 108 -13.59 14.30 -0.56
C TYR A 108 -13.82 14.62 -2.05
N GLY A 109 -13.23 13.83 -2.94
CA GLY A 109 -13.45 13.92 -4.39
C GLY A 109 -14.49 12.95 -4.94
#